data_AF-A0A925FSY1-F1
#
_entry.id   AF-A0A925FSY1-F1
#
_cell.length_a   1.000
_cell.length_b   1.000
_cell.length_c   1.000
_cell.angle_alpha   90.00
_cell.angle_beta   90.00
_cell.angle_gamma   90.00
#
_symmetry.space_group_name_H-M   'P 1'
#
loop_
_entity.id
_entity.type
_entity.pdbx_description
1 polymer ?
#
loop_
_entity_poly.entity_id
_entity_poly.type
_entity_poly.pdbx_seq_one_letter_code
_entity_poly.pdbx_strand_id
1 'polypeptide(L)'
;MTIVGFLDRFISKDEKAPPFKKQLRNVLGFTPTNLSLYKAALTHRSIKDMADENNERLEYLGDAILSSIVADFLFKKYPYKEEGFLTEMRSKMVNRTTLNDIAVKMGLKKITYFTKLDNSLRMSQIFGNT
;
A
#
# COMPACT_ATOMS: atom_id res chain seq x y z
N MET A 1 1.11 -34.73 36.58
CA MET A 1 0.32 -34.49 35.36
C MET A 1 0.04 -32.98 35.33
N THR A 2 0.93 -32.24 34.66
CA THR A 2 1.30 -30.88 35.07
C THR A 2 0.44 -29.82 34.38
N ILE A 3 -0.12 -28.89 35.15
CA ILE A 3 -0.92 -27.71 34.73
C ILE A 3 -0.18 -26.84 33.68
N VAL A 4 1.15 -26.96 33.61
CA VAL A 4 2.04 -26.24 32.67
C VAL A 4 1.69 -26.51 31.19
N GLY A 5 1.22 -27.72 30.84
CA GLY A 5 0.94 -28.09 29.45
C GLY A 5 -0.34 -27.47 28.84
N PHE A 6 -1.22 -26.88 29.66
CA PHE A 6 -2.47 -26.27 29.18
C PHE A 6 -2.28 -24.79 28.78
N LEU A 7 -1.38 -24.06 29.45
CA LEU A 7 -1.08 -22.65 29.11
C LEU A 7 -0.15 -22.51 27.91
N ASP A 8 0.82 -23.42 27.71
CA ASP A 8 1.73 -23.38 26.55
C ASP A 8 0.96 -23.52 25.21
N ARG A 9 -0.21 -24.15 25.23
CA ARG A 9 -1.06 -24.32 24.04
C ARG A 9 -1.87 -23.06 23.69
N PHE A 10 -2.01 -22.12 24.62
CA PHE A 10 -2.74 -20.86 24.42
C PHE A 10 -1.82 -19.68 24.09
N ILE A 11 -0.51 -19.75 24.40
CA ILE A 11 0.41 -18.62 24.25
C ILE A 11 1.31 -18.74 23.01
N SER A 12 1.57 -19.94 22.47
CA SER A 12 2.66 -20.13 21.49
C SER A 12 2.29 -20.11 19.99
N LYS A 13 1.32 -19.31 19.52
CA LYS A 13 1.03 -19.27 18.06
C LYS A 13 0.98 -17.91 17.35
N ASP A 14 1.21 -16.78 18.02
CA ASP A 14 1.15 -15.45 17.39
C ASP A 14 2.48 -14.66 17.38
N GLU A 15 3.59 -15.25 17.82
CA GLU A 15 4.78 -14.47 18.20
C GLU A 15 5.90 -14.33 17.13
N LYS A 16 5.71 -14.82 15.90
CA LYS A 16 6.80 -14.78 14.88
C LYS A 16 6.67 -13.69 13.81
N ALA A 17 5.53 -13.01 13.70
CA ALA A 17 5.40 -11.83 12.85
C ALA A 17 5.48 -10.56 13.73
N PRO A 18 6.30 -9.56 13.38
CA PRO A 18 6.24 -8.29 14.08
C PRO A 18 4.80 -7.75 14.00
N PRO A 19 4.23 -7.19 15.08
CA PRO A 19 2.87 -6.64 15.05
C PRO A 19 2.73 -5.72 13.85
N PHE A 20 1.60 -5.76 13.13
CA PHE A 20 1.36 -4.97 11.90
C PHE A 20 1.85 -3.51 12.03
N LYS A 21 1.62 -2.90 13.20
CA LYS A 21 2.14 -1.58 13.59
C LYS A 21 3.67 -1.41 13.46
N LYS A 22 4.47 -2.41 13.88
CA LYS A 22 5.94 -2.41 13.76
C LYS A 22 6.39 -2.54 12.32
N GLN A 23 5.73 -3.40 11.53
CA GLN A 23 6.01 -3.53 10.09
C GLN A 23 5.73 -2.21 9.37
N LEU A 24 4.60 -1.60 9.68
CA LEU A 24 4.18 -0.33 9.10
C LEU A 24 5.13 0.81 9.46
N ARG A 25 5.58 0.89 10.71
CA ARG A 25 6.60 1.85 11.15
C ARG A 25 7.92 1.69 10.39
N ASN A 26 8.35 0.47 10.12
CA ASN A 26 9.60 0.23 9.40
C ASN A 26 9.52 0.70 7.93
N VAL A 27 8.35 0.59 7.31
CA VAL A 27 8.15 1.03 5.91
C VAL A 27 7.90 2.53 5.81
N LEU A 28 7.10 3.09 6.71
CA LEU A 28 6.68 4.50 6.65
C LEU A 28 7.66 5.46 7.35
N GLY A 29 8.51 4.96 8.25
CA GLY A 29 9.38 5.78 9.09
C GLY A 29 8.67 6.48 10.25
N PHE A 30 7.34 6.40 10.33
CA PHE A 30 6.52 6.93 11.43
C PHE A 30 5.44 5.93 11.85
N THR A 31 4.80 6.18 13.00
CA THR A 31 3.72 5.32 13.51
C THR A 31 2.36 5.96 13.22
N PRO A 32 1.49 5.36 12.40
CA PRO A 32 0.18 5.93 12.14
C PRO A 32 -0.76 5.90 13.34
N THR A 33 -1.61 6.93 13.43
CA THR A 33 -2.61 7.06 14.48
C THR A 33 -3.78 6.09 14.29
N ASN A 34 -4.28 5.94 13.05
CA ASN A 34 -5.40 5.06 12.72
C ASN A 34 -4.91 3.84 11.92
N LEU A 35 -4.66 2.72 12.60
CA LEU A 35 -4.17 1.49 11.97
C LEU A 35 -5.19 0.84 11.03
N SER A 36 -6.49 1.00 11.29
CA SER A 36 -7.55 0.41 10.46
C SER A 36 -7.53 0.96 9.04
N LEU A 37 -7.27 2.26 8.89
CA LEU A 37 -7.14 2.90 7.56
C LEU A 37 -6.01 2.29 6.73
N TYR A 38 -4.86 2.04 7.36
CA TYR A 38 -3.71 1.43 6.69
C TYR A 38 -3.92 -0.04 6.40
N LYS A 39 -4.66 -0.74 7.26
CA LYS A 39 -5.08 -2.12 7.00
C LYS A 39 -5.98 -2.18 5.77
N ALA A 40 -6.98 -1.30 5.68
CA ALA A 40 -7.83 -1.18 4.50
C ALA A 40 -7.02 -0.83 3.24
N ALA A 41 -6.14 0.17 3.31
CA ALA A 41 -5.28 0.56 2.17
C ALA A 41 -4.37 -0.58 1.67
N LEU A 42 -3.90 -1.45 2.56
CA LEU A 42 -3.02 -2.59 2.24
C LEU A 42 -3.79 -3.89 1.94
N THR A 43 -5.12 -3.87 1.95
CA THR A 43 -5.95 -5.04 1.64
C THR A 43 -6.43 -4.93 0.21
N HIS A 44 -5.89 -5.78 -0.65
CA HIS A 44 -6.30 -5.82 -2.06
C HIS A 44 -7.70 -6.43 -2.20
N ARG A 45 -8.50 -5.95 -3.17
CA ARG A 45 -9.87 -6.42 -3.48
C ARG A 45 -10.04 -7.93 -3.74
N SER A 46 -8.93 -8.68 -3.89
CA SER A 46 -8.96 -10.14 -4.07
C SER A 46 -9.24 -10.90 -2.77
N ILE A 47 -9.33 -10.20 -1.64
CA ILE A 47 -9.73 -10.74 -0.34
C ILE A 47 -11.24 -10.53 -0.19
N LYS A 48 -12.03 -11.58 -0.49
CA LYS A 48 -13.50 -11.53 -0.50
C LYS A 48 -14.13 -11.34 0.88
N ASP A 49 -13.44 -11.71 1.95
CA ASP A 49 -13.97 -11.66 3.32
C ASP A 49 -13.97 -10.24 3.94
N MET A 50 -13.43 -9.24 3.23
CA MET A 50 -13.43 -7.82 3.64
C MET A 50 -13.96 -6.91 2.52
N ALA A 51 -14.97 -7.37 1.79
CA ALA A 51 -15.52 -6.69 0.62
C ALA A 51 -16.06 -5.27 0.90
N ASP A 52 -16.52 -4.99 2.13
CA ASP A 52 -17.03 -3.67 2.53
C ASP A 52 -15.92 -2.65 2.85
N GLU A 53 -14.65 -3.08 2.91
CA GLU A 53 -13.46 -2.23 3.15
C GLU A 53 -12.42 -2.42 2.03
N ASN A 54 -12.84 -2.31 0.77
CA ASN A 54 -11.90 -2.39 -0.34
C ASN A 54 -11.00 -1.13 -0.41
N ASN A 55 -9.75 -1.32 -0.87
CA ASN A 55 -8.80 -0.22 -0.99
C ASN A 55 -9.12 0.75 -2.14
N GLU A 56 -10.09 0.46 -3.01
CA GLU A 56 -10.36 1.22 -4.24
C GLU A 56 -10.75 2.67 -3.96
N ARG A 57 -11.56 2.92 -2.92
CA ARG A 57 -11.92 4.31 -2.54
C ARG A 57 -10.71 5.11 -2.02
N LEU A 58 -9.82 4.44 -1.29
CA LEU A 58 -8.59 5.05 -0.78
C LEU A 58 -7.57 5.26 -1.90
N GLU A 59 -7.52 4.34 -2.86
CA GLU A 59 -6.70 4.45 -4.07
C GLU A 59 -7.16 5.63 -4.93
N TYR A 60 -8.46 5.77 -5.18
CA TYR A 60 -9.03 6.90 -5.91
C TYR A 60 -8.67 8.24 -5.27
N LEU A 61 -8.86 8.35 -3.94
CA LEU A 61 -8.49 9.57 -3.20
C LEU A 61 -6.97 9.81 -3.22
N GLY A 62 -6.19 8.75 -3.03
CA GLY A 62 -4.74 8.80 -3.00
C GLY A 62 -4.13 9.26 -4.32
N ASP A 63 -4.69 8.81 -5.46
CA ASP A 63 -4.26 9.22 -6.79
C ASP A 63 -4.48 10.72 -7.03
N ALA A 64 -5.65 11.24 -6.65
CA ALA A 64 -5.95 12.67 -6.75
C ALA A 64 -5.00 13.52 -5.88
N ILE A 65 -4.75 13.09 -4.63
CA ILE A 65 -3.82 13.78 -3.73
C ILE A 65 -2.39 13.75 -4.29
N LEU A 66 -1.91 12.59 -4.72
CA LEU A 66 -0.56 12.43 -5.25
C LEU A 66 -0.36 13.24 -6.54
N SER A 67 -1.34 13.20 -7.44
CA SER A 67 -1.36 14.00 -8.67
C SER A 67 -1.30 15.49 -8.38
N SER A 68 -2.02 15.97 -7.36
CA SER A 68 -2.00 17.38 -6.93
C SER A 68 -0.64 17.78 -6.37
N ILE A 69 -0.04 16.97 -5.50
CA ILE A 69 1.28 17.23 -4.91
C ILE A 69 2.36 17.29 -5.99
N VAL A 70 2.35 16.34 -6.94
CA VAL A 70 3.31 16.32 -8.05
C VAL A 70 3.11 17.52 -8.98
N ALA A 71 1.86 17.90 -9.25
CA ALA A 71 1.57 19.09 -10.05
C ALA A 71 2.10 20.37 -9.38
N ASP A 72 1.85 20.56 -8.08
CA ASP A 72 2.38 21.69 -7.31
C ASP A 72 3.91 21.73 -7.31
N PHE A 73 4.56 20.57 -7.12
CA PHE A 73 6.00 20.45 -7.18
C PHE A 73 6.56 20.84 -8.56
N LEU A 74 5.98 20.31 -9.65
CA LEU A 74 6.42 20.60 -11.01
C LEU A 74 6.21 22.07 -11.37
N PHE A 75 5.08 22.66 -10.98
CA PHE A 75 4.77 24.07 -11.19
C PHE A 75 5.84 24.97 -10.55
N LYS A 76 6.21 24.69 -9.30
CA LYS A 76 7.26 25.45 -8.57
C LYS A 76 8.66 25.20 -9.12
N LYS A 77 8.96 23.96 -9.52
CA LYS A 77 10.30 23.57 -9.98
C LYS A 77 10.61 24.04 -11.40
N TYR A 78 9.60 24.14 -12.26
CA TYR A 78 9.75 24.50 -13.67
C TYR A 78 8.86 25.70 -14.06
N PRO A 79 9.09 26.90 -13.48
CA PRO A 79 8.19 28.05 -13.63
C PRO A 79 8.09 28.62 -15.05
N TYR A 80 9.06 28.31 -15.92
CA TYR A 80 9.12 28.79 -17.30
C TYR A 80 8.73 27.73 -18.34
N LYS A 81 8.26 26.56 -17.90
CA LYS A 81 7.83 25.49 -18.80
C LYS A 81 6.33 25.57 -19.05
N GLU A 82 5.94 25.24 -20.27
CA GLU A 82 4.55 25.25 -20.70
C GLU A 82 3.76 24.07 -20.10
N GLU A 83 2.44 24.19 -20.09
CA GLU A 83 1.52 23.19 -19.52
C GLU A 83 1.77 21.79 -20.09
N GLY A 84 1.98 21.67 -21.42
CA GLY A 84 2.21 20.37 -22.06
C GLY A 84 3.42 19.62 -21.48
N PHE A 85 4.52 20.33 -21.21
CA PHE A 85 5.69 19.74 -20.55
C PHE A 85 5.37 19.31 -19.11
N LEU A 86 4.65 20.14 -18.34
CA LEU A 86 4.28 19.84 -16.97
C LEU A 86 3.35 18.61 -16.90
N THR A 87 2.39 18.50 -17.81
CA THR A 87 1.48 17.35 -17.94
C THR A 87 2.23 16.09 -18.36
N GLU A 88 3.15 16.16 -19.33
CA GLU A 88 3.99 15.02 -19.72
C GLU A 88 4.84 14.52 -18.53
N MET A 89 5.49 15.44 -17.82
CA MET A 89 6.32 15.10 -16.66
C MET A 89 5.49 14.51 -15.52
N ARG A 90 4.30 15.07 -15.25
CA ARG A 90 3.38 14.53 -14.24
C ARG A 90 2.98 13.11 -14.58
N SER A 91 2.58 12.83 -15.82
CA SER A 91 2.21 11.48 -16.28
C SER A 91 3.38 10.48 -16.21
N LYS A 92 4.61 10.94 -16.41
CA LYS A 92 5.82 10.10 -16.23
C LYS A 92 6.13 9.79 -14.76
N MET A 93 5.78 10.68 -13.83
CA MET A 93 6.01 10.49 -12.40
C MET A 93 4.89 9.71 -11.72
N VAL A 94 3.64 10.05 -12.05
CA VAL A 94 2.43 9.45 -11.51
C VAL A 94 1.85 8.51 -12.55
N ASN A 95 2.46 7.33 -12.67
CA ASN A 95 1.90 6.22 -13.43
C ASN A 95 2.10 4.91 -12.68
N ARG A 96 1.27 3.93 -13.05
CA ARG A 96 1.24 2.60 -12.43
C ARG A 96 2.61 1.95 -12.34
N THR A 97 3.40 1.95 -13.41
CA THR A 97 4.71 1.30 -13.45
C THR A 97 5.66 1.93 -12.45
N THR A 98 5.78 3.26 -12.47
CA THR A 98 6.65 4.01 -11.56
C THR A 98 6.21 3.86 -10.11
N LEU A 99 4.91 3.97 -9.83
CA LEU A 99 4.37 3.84 -8.47
C LEU A 99 4.55 2.41 -7.93
N ASN A 100 4.36 1.39 -8.77
CA ASN A 100 4.60 0.00 -8.38
C ASN A 100 6.10 -0.24 -8.06
N ASP A 101 7.00 0.28 -8.89
CA ASP A 101 8.44 0.17 -8.63
C ASP A 101 8.83 0.84 -7.32
N ILE A 102 8.27 2.01 -7.02
CA ILE A 102 8.45 2.70 -5.74
C ILE A 102 7.90 1.85 -4.60
N ALA A 103 6.69 1.31 -4.72
CA ALA A 103 6.06 0.48 -3.69
C ALA A 103 6.89 -0.77 -3.36
N VAL A 104 7.47 -1.42 -4.38
CA VAL A 104 8.39 -2.55 -4.20
C VAL A 104 9.66 -2.13 -3.47
N LYS A 105 10.28 -1.00 -3.87
CA LYS A 105 11.48 -0.46 -3.22
C LYS A 105 11.24 -0.07 -1.76
N MET A 106 10.06 0.46 -1.44
CA MET A 106 9.64 0.75 -0.07
C MET A 106 9.39 -0.51 0.76
N GLY A 107 9.27 -1.68 0.13
CA GLY A 107 8.97 -2.94 0.81
C GLY A 107 7.48 -3.16 1.11
N LEU A 108 6.57 -2.36 0.51
CA LEU A 108 5.13 -2.47 0.71
C LEU A 108 4.60 -3.85 0.32
N LYS A 109 5.18 -4.46 -0.72
CA LYS A 109 4.84 -5.83 -1.17
C LYS A 109 4.83 -6.87 -0.04
N LYS A 110 5.66 -6.70 0.99
CA LYS A 110 5.75 -7.65 2.12
C LYS A 110 4.61 -7.51 3.13
N ILE A 111 3.93 -6.37 3.14
CA ILE A 111 2.89 -6.02 4.13
C ILE A 111 1.50 -5.86 3.50
N THR A 112 1.40 -5.93 2.16
CA THR A 112 0.13 -5.97 1.43
C THR A 112 -0.49 -7.35 1.51
N TYR A 113 -1.79 -7.42 1.80
CA TYR A 113 -2.56 -8.65 1.84
C TYR A 113 -3.23 -8.90 0.48
N PHE A 114 -2.95 -10.06 -0.13
CA PHE A 114 -3.55 -10.51 -1.39
C PHE A 114 -3.63 -12.04 -1.45
N THR A 115 -4.60 -12.60 -2.18
CA THR A 115 -4.80 -14.05 -2.31
C THR A 115 -3.76 -14.68 -3.28
N LYS A 116 -3.12 -15.79 -2.88
CA LYS A 116 -2.03 -16.49 -3.62
C LYS A 116 -2.38 -16.98 -5.04
N LEU A 117 -3.67 -17.07 -5.40
CA LEU A 117 -4.12 -17.44 -6.76
C LEU A 117 -3.72 -16.42 -7.84
N ASP A 118 -3.30 -15.21 -7.45
CA ASP A 118 -2.88 -14.13 -8.38
C ASP A 118 -1.37 -14.11 -8.70
N ASN A 119 -0.56 -14.98 -8.08
CA ASN A 119 0.91 -14.88 -8.19
C ASN A 119 1.45 -15.12 -9.61
N SER A 120 0.75 -15.88 -10.47
CA SER A 120 1.17 -16.11 -11.87
C SER A 120 0.41 -15.27 -12.90
N LEU A 121 -0.69 -14.62 -12.51
CA LEU A 121 -1.56 -13.87 -13.44
C LEU A 121 -1.42 -12.35 -13.35
N ARG A 122 -0.71 -11.79 -12.35
CA ARG A 122 -0.81 -10.35 -12.06
C ARG A 122 0.46 -9.57 -11.76
N MET A 123 1.50 -9.64 -12.60
CA MET A 123 2.42 -8.49 -12.66
C MET A 123 1.69 -7.23 -13.19
N SER A 124 0.59 -7.41 -13.93
CA SER A 124 -0.18 -6.35 -14.60
C SER A 124 -1.51 -5.98 -13.94
N GLN A 125 -2.07 -6.78 -13.01
CA GLN A 125 -3.49 -6.69 -12.62
C GLN A 125 -3.76 -6.46 -11.11
N ILE A 126 -2.73 -6.27 -10.26
CA ILE A 126 -2.91 -6.06 -8.80
C ILE A 126 -3.34 -4.63 -8.43
N PHE A 127 -3.32 -3.67 -9.36
CA PHE A 127 -3.60 -2.25 -9.01
C PHE A 127 -4.75 -1.65 -9.84
N GLY A 128 -5.85 -2.40 -10.00
CA GLY A 128 -7.10 -1.86 -10.58
C GLY A 128 -7.19 -1.88 -12.12
N ASN A 129 -8.43 -1.87 -12.62
CA ASN A 129 -8.84 -1.70 -14.01
C ASN A 129 -9.65 -0.41 -14.11
N THR A 130 -9.06 0.64 -14.67
CA THR A 130 -9.68 1.70 -15.48
C THR A 130 -8.57 2.58 -16.04
#